data_AF-A0A8T5HAZ5-F1
#
_entry.id   AF-A0A8T5HAZ5-F1
#
_cell.length_a   1.000
_cell.length_b   1.000
_cell.length_c   1.000
_cell.angle_alpha   90.00
_cell.angle_beta   90.00
_cell.angle_gamma   90.00
#
_symmetry.space_group_name_H-M   'P 1'
#
loop_
_entity.id
_entity.type
_entity.pdbx_description
1 polymer ?
#
loop_
_entity_poly.entity_id
_entity_poly.type
_entity_poly.pdbx_seq_one_letter_code
_entity_poly.pdbx_strand_id
1 'polypeptide(L)'
;MVEIITKHNIHTHTNLSDGSLSPNNLVKSASREGLYLIGICDHAFTSKIKPRDQVTERLEIYLEELRRIQTSHPDIIIKAGLEIDSSTGYGTAPADLPFDTLNQFDYLLFEYVHTQSESWGNVGFRDISELVAIRNKLQIPVGLAHNDLQKNFKGKEEELAKILADNNIFVEICDGERGRNNRDGMYYFEHFSAFLLEQLAKYDVRVAIGTDTHKSGNSLAETEKATEFIKKHGLKYPELIEEDRILEVNLARLYDFEKNPENFNEKEMRDLKEYFEIAISVFRERKDTSSVESHYDNIKDGLDATITGKNERIAKELKPLNDLKDRVAELEAELAEKETAYQTGVAKYEKKLGEIQAQIAEFKTYLERGTIPDPRRIAIRANLPGNKNTSFNRVFLETYMGEDLSAIPDDQLPKVTELGTFKTLDGKQVIAYSIFDQVVHVKNGKEKKGRMDVEILYLQEQK
;
A
#
# COMPACT_ATOMS: atom_id res chain seq x y z
N MET A 1 -24.95 29.99 -14.21
CA MET A 1 -23.54 30.01 -13.78
C MET A 1 -23.15 28.58 -13.56
N VAL A 2 -22.71 27.95 -14.64
CA VAL A 2 -21.98 26.69 -14.54
C VAL A 2 -20.62 27.01 -13.91
N GLU A 3 -20.37 26.45 -12.73
CA GLU A 3 -19.12 26.61 -12.00
C GLU A 3 -18.09 25.64 -12.61
N ILE A 4 -16.95 26.16 -13.07
CA ILE A 4 -15.86 25.31 -13.57
C ILE A 4 -15.43 24.41 -12.43
N ILE A 5 -15.37 23.09 -12.64
CA ILE A 5 -14.87 22.18 -11.61
C ILE A 5 -13.37 22.45 -11.45
N THR A 6 -13.03 23.23 -10.44
CA THR A 6 -11.66 23.51 -10.07
C THR A 6 -11.15 22.35 -9.22
N LYS A 7 -10.55 21.34 -9.84
CA LYS A 7 -9.84 20.29 -9.08
C LYS A 7 -8.56 20.92 -8.52
N HIS A 8 -8.60 21.33 -7.26
CA HIS A 8 -7.50 22.01 -6.59
C HIS A 8 -7.29 21.48 -5.18
N ASN A 9 -6.08 21.69 -4.68
CA ASN A 9 -5.73 21.39 -3.31
C ASN A 9 -4.74 22.44 -2.82
N ILE A 10 -5.13 23.31 -1.88
CA ILE A 10 -4.30 24.38 -1.32
C ILE A 10 -3.57 23.99 -0.03
N HIS A 11 -3.61 22.72 0.40
CA HIS A 11 -2.99 22.33 1.66
C HIS A 11 -2.30 20.97 1.52
N THR A 12 -0.99 21.05 1.28
CA THR A 12 -0.12 19.89 1.13
C THR A 12 1.25 20.16 1.74
N HIS A 13 1.90 19.11 2.24
CA HIS A 13 3.18 19.18 2.92
C HIS A 13 4.27 18.42 2.17
N THR A 14 5.50 18.90 2.30
CA THR A 14 6.71 18.38 1.67
C THR A 14 7.72 17.94 2.71
N ASN A 15 8.80 17.32 2.24
CA ASN A 15 9.95 16.97 3.07
C ASN A 15 10.81 18.16 3.53
N LEU A 16 10.37 19.40 3.25
CA LEU A 16 10.92 20.61 3.86
C LEU A 16 10.28 20.90 5.23
N SER A 17 9.11 20.31 5.51
CA SER A 17 8.53 20.12 6.85
C SER A 17 8.52 18.63 7.23
N ASP A 18 7.37 18.07 7.59
CA ASP A 18 7.16 16.68 8.00
C ASP A 18 6.41 15.83 6.94
N GLY A 19 6.26 16.36 5.73
CA GLY A 19 5.80 15.60 4.56
C GLY A 19 6.87 14.63 4.01
N SER A 20 6.45 13.66 3.20
CA SER A 20 7.33 12.59 2.69
C SER A 20 7.91 12.86 1.30
N LEU A 21 7.30 13.75 0.52
CA LEU A 21 7.67 14.03 -0.86
C LEU A 21 8.49 15.31 -0.96
N SER A 22 9.46 15.34 -1.87
CA SER A 22 10.06 16.62 -2.27
C SER A 22 9.02 17.50 -2.97
N PRO A 23 9.14 18.83 -2.91
CA PRO A 23 8.20 19.74 -3.57
C PRO A 23 7.98 19.38 -5.06
N ASN A 24 9.06 19.09 -5.79
CA ASN A 24 8.97 18.70 -7.20
C ASN A 24 8.24 17.35 -7.42
N ASN A 25 8.42 16.36 -6.54
CA ASN A 25 7.74 15.08 -6.66
C ASN A 25 6.26 15.17 -6.25
N LEU A 26 5.93 16.07 -5.32
CA LEU A 26 4.57 16.38 -4.93
C LEU A 26 3.80 17.00 -6.11
N VAL A 27 4.38 18.02 -6.75
CA VAL A 27 3.80 18.68 -7.94
C VAL A 27 3.59 17.69 -9.09
N LYS A 28 4.58 16.85 -9.39
CA LYS A 28 4.43 15.79 -10.40
C LYS A 28 3.33 14.81 -10.06
N SER A 29 3.14 14.50 -8.78
CA SER A 29 2.05 13.63 -8.34
C SER A 29 0.71 14.33 -8.50
N ALA A 30 0.60 15.60 -8.10
CA ALA A 30 -0.60 16.41 -8.24
C ALA A 30 -1.07 16.52 -9.70
N SER A 31 -0.16 16.83 -10.63
CA SER A 31 -0.46 16.92 -12.06
C SER A 31 -0.96 15.58 -12.61
N ARG A 32 -0.28 14.46 -12.28
CA ARG A 32 -0.72 13.10 -12.67
C ARG A 32 -2.09 12.72 -12.10
N GLU A 33 -2.39 13.18 -10.90
CA GLU A 33 -3.70 12.96 -10.26
C GLU A 33 -4.78 13.92 -10.75
N GLY A 34 -4.47 14.78 -11.73
CA GLY A 34 -5.42 15.65 -12.41
C GLY A 34 -5.76 16.94 -11.65
N LEU A 35 -4.95 17.34 -10.67
CA LEU A 35 -5.09 18.67 -10.06
C LEU A 35 -4.66 19.75 -11.05
N TYR A 36 -5.44 20.83 -11.12
CA TYR A 36 -5.11 22.03 -11.89
C TYR A 36 -4.36 23.06 -11.08
N LEU A 37 -4.57 23.05 -9.76
CA LEU A 37 -3.89 23.92 -8.81
C LEU A 37 -3.46 23.12 -7.59
N ILE A 38 -2.20 23.29 -7.19
CA ILE A 38 -1.65 22.78 -5.93
C ILE A 38 -1.03 23.91 -5.12
N GLY A 39 -1.43 24.02 -3.86
CA GLY A 39 -0.79 24.83 -2.85
C GLY A 39 0.11 23.97 -1.97
N ILE A 40 1.39 24.36 -1.89
CA ILE A 40 2.37 23.76 -1.00
C ILE A 40 2.46 24.65 0.24
N CYS A 41 2.14 24.11 1.40
CA CYS A 41 1.78 24.87 2.60
C CYS A 41 2.50 24.32 3.84
N ASP A 42 3.83 24.22 3.76
CA ASP A 42 4.62 23.59 4.82
C ASP A 42 4.51 24.34 6.16
N HIS A 43 4.59 23.59 7.25
CA HIS A 43 4.55 24.11 8.61
C HIS A 43 5.62 25.20 8.87
N ALA A 44 5.18 26.30 9.46
CA ALA A 44 6.01 27.38 9.97
C ALA A 44 5.51 27.89 11.33
N PHE A 45 6.41 28.54 12.08
CA PHE A 45 6.16 29.20 13.36
C PHE A 45 5.56 28.31 14.44
N THR A 46 5.87 27.01 14.44
CA THR A 46 5.37 26.03 15.40
C THR A 46 6.50 25.37 16.18
N SER A 47 6.24 24.98 17.42
CA SER A 47 7.14 24.12 18.21
C SER A 47 6.65 22.66 18.29
N LYS A 48 5.55 22.31 17.62
CA LYS A 48 5.04 20.91 17.54
C LYS A 48 6.04 19.96 16.89
N ILE A 49 6.79 20.47 15.92
CA ILE A 49 7.79 19.72 15.15
C ILE A 49 9.16 20.37 15.31
N LYS A 50 10.22 19.59 15.08
CA LYS A 50 11.60 20.06 15.30
C LYS A 50 11.93 21.21 14.34
N PRO A 51 12.79 22.17 14.71
CA PRO A 51 13.17 23.29 13.83
C PRO A 51 13.67 22.88 12.43
N ARG A 52 14.38 21.75 12.34
CA ARG A 52 14.87 21.18 11.06
C ARG A 52 13.77 20.59 10.17
N ASP A 53 12.63 20.24 10.78
CA ASP A 53 11.48 19.55 10.17
C ASP A 53 10.34 20.59 9.96
N GLN A 54 10.68 21.87 9.80
CA GLN A 54 9.79 23.00 9.44
C GLN A 54 10.57 24.06 8.63
N VAL A 55 9.87 25.07 8.11
CA VAL A 55 10.48 26.07 7.20
C VAL A 55 10.77 27.45 7.83
N THR A 56 10.42 27.67 9.10
CA THR A 56 10.50 28.98 9.81
C THR A 56 11.84 29.71 9.67
N GLU A 57 12.98 29.02 9.81
CA GLU A 57 14.32 29.64 9.72
C GLU A 57 14.85 29.74 8.28
N ARG A 58 14.05 29.30 7.29
CA ARG A 58 14.47 29.12 5.89
C ARG A 58 13.41 29.63 4.90
N LEU A 59 12.59 30.61 5.29
CA LEU A 59 11.45 31.06 4.50
C LEU A 59 11.85 31.58 3.12
N GLU A 60 12.94 32.34 3.00
CA GLU A 60 13.39 32.84 1.69
C GLU A 60 13.83 31.68 0.79
N ILE A 61 14.64 30.75 1.31
CA ILE A 61 15.12 29.57 0.56
C ILE A 61 13.95 28.69 0.14
N TYR A 62 12.97 28.51 1.04
CA TYR A 62 11.75 27.76 0.77
C TYR A 62 10.98 28.40 -0.39
N LEU A 63 10.72 29.70 -0.33
CA LEU A 63 10.00 30.43 -1.36
C LEU A 63 10.74 30.39 -2.70
N GLU A 64 12.06 30.63 -2.72
CA GLU A 64 12.89 30.55 -3.92
C GLU A 64 12.78 29.18 -4.61
N GLU A 65 12.84 28.09 -3.84
CA GLU A 65 12.70 26.74 -4.38
C GLU A 65 11.31 26.52 -5.01
N LEU A 66 10.23 26.98 -4.36
CA LEU A 66 8.89 26.87 -4.92
C LEU A 66 8.72 27.70 -6.20
N ARG A 67 9.29 28.91 -6.27
CA ARG A 67 9.28 29.74 -7.49
C ARG A 67 10.06 29.10 -8.64
N ARG A 68 11.17 28.42 -8.34
CA ARG A 68 11.94 27.65 -9.34
C ARG A 68 11.13 26.48 -9.90
N ILE A 69 10.40 25.77 -9.03
CA ILE A 69 9.55 24.64 -9.43
C ILE A 69 8.34 25.11 -10.25
N GLN A 70 7.70 26.23 -9.87
CA GLN A 70 6.66 26.89 -10.67
C GLN A 70 7.05 27.07 -12.14
N THR A 71 8.29 27.50 -12.39
CA THR A 71 8.79 27.71 -13.76
C THR A 71 8.96 26.39 -14.53
N SER A 72 9.14 25.27 -13.83
CA SER A 72 9.44 23.96 -14.42
C SER A 72 8.22 23.09 -14.69
N HIS A 73 7.02 23.49 -14.23
CA HIS A 73 5.76 22.73 -14.38
C HIS A 73 4.63 23.67 -14.84
N PRO A 74 4.63 24.10 -16.11
CA PRO A 74 3.61 25.01 -16.63
C PRO A 74 2.21 24.37 -16.78
N ASP A 75 2.13 23.05 -16.65
CA ASP A 75 0.92 22.22 -16.78
C ASP A 75 0.03 22.21 -15.53
N ILE A 76 0.52 22.78 -14.42
CA ILE A 76 -0.22 22.90 -13.16
C ILE A 76 0.09 24.25 -12.50
N ILE A 77 -0.93 24.90 -11.96
CA ILE A 77 -0.74 26.12 -11.16
C ILE A 77 -0.21 25.70 -9.80
N ILE A 78 0.95 26.22 -9.42
CA ILE A 78 1.53 25.97 -8.09
C ILE A 78 1.40 27.25 -7.28
N LYS A 79 0.98 27.13 -6.02
CA LYS A 79 0.92 28.22 -5.05
C LYS A 79 1.89 27.94 -3.90
N ALA A 80 2.70 28.93 -3.57
CA ALA A 80 3.58 28.91 -2.41
C ALA A 80 2.82 29.46 -1.20
N GLY A 81 2.48 28.59 -0.25
CA GLY A 81 1.82 28.96 1.00
C GLY A 81 2.62 28.56 2.23
N LEU A 82 2.10 28.90 3.40
CA LEU A 82 2.60 28.44 4.70
C LEU A 82 1.42 28.11 5.61
N GLU A 83 1.56 27.04 6.38
CA GLU A 83 0.67 26.76 7.50
C GLU A 83 1.30 27.30 8.79
N ILE A 84 0.62 28.25 9.43
CA ILE A 84 1.07 28.95 10.63
C ILE A 84 0.25 28.47 11.83
N ASP A 85 0.97 28.00 12.85
CA ASP A 85 0.38 27.60 14.12
C ASP A 85 -0.02 28.83 14.96
N SER A 86 -1.33 29.02 15.15
CA SER A 86 -1.86 30.14 15.94
C SER A 86 -1.98 29.83 17.42
N SER A 87 -1.72 28.60 17.83
CA SER A 87 -1.96 28.17 19.20
C SER A 87 -1.02 28.88 20.17
N THR A 88 -1.45 29.09 21.42
CA THR A 88 -0.57 29.66 22.45
C THR A 88 0.38 28.62 23.03
N GLY A 89 0.08 27.33 22.87
CA GLY A 89 0.90 26.23 23.38
C GLY A 89 2.11 25.95 22.51
N TYR A 90 1.98 26.11 21.19
CA TYR A 90 3.01 25.72 20.23
C TYR A 90 3.41 26.82 19.25
N GLY A 91 2.50 27.76 18.96
CA GLY A 91 2.70 28.81 17.97
C GLY A 91 3.58 29.97 18.44
N THR A 92 4.05 30.76 17.48
CA THR A 92 4.76 32.02 17.73
C THR A 92 3.79 33.13 18.10
N ALA A 93 4.23 34.11 18.89
CA ALA A 93 3.39 35.27 19.18
C ALA A 93 3.12 36.08 17.89
N PRO A 94 1.88 36.53 17.63
CA PRO A 94 1.51 37.31 16.45
C PRO A 94 2.36 38.57 16.21
N ALA A 95 2.87 39.17 17.29
CA ALA A 95 3.72 40.35 17.21
C ALA A 95 5.10 40.07 16.60
N ASP A 96 5.58 38.82 16.66
CA ASP A 96 6.91 38.40 16.23
C ASP A 96 6.91 37.82 14.80
N LEU A 97 5.75 37.78 14.13
CA LEU A 97 5.65 37.31 12.76
C LEU A 97 6.34 38.29 11.77
N PRO A 98 7.18 37.81 10.84
CA PRO A 98 7.89 38.66 9.89
C PRO A 98 7.00 39.03 8.70
N PHE A 99 6.07 39.97 8.89
CA PHE A 99 5.05 40.34 7.89
C PHE A 99 5.61 40.69 6.50
N ASP A 100 6.77 41.34 6.43
CA ASP A 100 7.41 41.67 5.15
C ASP A 100 7.82 40.43 4.36
N THR A 101 8.30 39.38 5.03
CA THR A 101 8.61 38.08 4.41
C THR A 101 7.33 37.31 4.09
N LEU A 102 6.37 37.32 5.02
CA LEU A 102 5.09 36.62 4.85
C LEU A 102 4.31 37.13 3.64
N ASN A 103 4.34 38.44 3.36
CA ASN A 103 3.64 39.04 2.21
C ASN A 103 4.24 38.68 0.84
N GLN A 104 5.31 37.88 0.77
CA GLN A 104 5.89 37.38 -0.48
C GLN A 104 5.30 36.02 -0.92
N PHE A 105 4.56 35.36 -0.03
CA PHE A 105 3.85 34.11 -0.31
C PHE A 105 2.56 34.37 -1.09
N ASP A 106 1.99 33.33 -1.69
CA ASP A 106 0.73 33.44 -2.43
C ASP A 106 -0.50 33.43 -1.51
N TYR A 107 -0.40 32.80 -0.33
CA TYR A 107 -1.43 32.74 0.71
C TYR A 107 -0.84 32.21 2.03
N LEU A 108 -1.57 32.35 3.13
CA LEU A 108 -1.26 31.72 4.41
C LEU A 108 -2.49 30.99 4.95
N LEU A 109 -2.26 29.85 5.59
CA LEU A 109 -3.26 29.16 6.40
C LEU A 109 -2.89 29.27 7.88
N PHE A 110 -3.88 29.50 8.73
CA PHE A 110 -3.70 29.55 10.18
C PHE A 110 -4.46 28.41 10.83
N GLU A 111 -3.73 27.51 11.49
CA GLU A 111 -4.32 26.39 12.24
C GLU A 111 -4.57 26.78 13.70
N TYR A 112 -5.50 26.05 14.35
CA TYR A 112 -5.89 26.20 15.76
C TYR A 112 -6.45 27.56 16.21
N VAL A 113 -6.93 28.37 15.26
CA VAL A 113 -7.61 29.64 15.56
C VAL A 113 -8.88 29.35 16.36
N HIS A 114 -9.04 29.99 17.52
CA HIS A 114 -10.16 29.77 18.45
C HIS A 114 -10.32 28.31 18.91
N THR A 115 -9.28 27.48 18.79
CA THR A 115 -9.28 26.09 19.24
C THR A 115 -8.69 26.03 20.64
N GLN A 116 -9.43 25.52 21.62
CA GLN A 116 -8.88 25.25 22.95
C GLN A 116 -8.13 23.90 22.99
N SER A 117 -8.70 22.85 22.38
CA SER A 117 -8.14 21.51 22.42
C SER A 117 -8.53 20.69 21.20
N GLU A 118 -7.66 19.75 20.87
CA GLU A 118 -7.83 18.70 19.87
C GLU A 118 -8.00 17.33 20.55
N SER A 119 -8.33 16.30 19.78
CA SER A 119 -8.48 14.92 20.28
C SER A 119 -7.22 14.38 20.98
N TRP A 120 -6.05 14.92 20.63
CA TRP A 120 -4.74 14.52 21.16
C TRP A 120 -4.25 15.39 22.32
N GLY A 121 -4.90 16.53 22.64
CA GLY A 121 -4.45 17.38 23.73
C GLY A 121 -4.90 18.85 23.68
N ASN A 122 -4.47 19.62 24.67
CA ASN A 122 -4.67 21.07 24.72
C ASN A 122 -3.68 21.75 23.76
N VAL A 123 -4.19 22.55 22.83
CA VAL A 123 -3.36 23.37 21.93
C VAL A 123 -3.14 24.78 22.48
N GLY A 124 -4.01 25.22 23.39
CA GLY A 124 -4.03 26.59 23.89
C GLY A 124 -4.88 27.49 23.01
N PHE A 125 -5.57 28.44 23.64
CA PHE A 125 -6.60 29.24 22.99
C PHE A 125 -6.06 30.59 22.55
N ARG A 126 -6.21 30.90 21.27
CA ARG A 126 -6.05 32.25 20.72
C ARG A 126 -7.35 32.67 20.04
N ASP A 127 -7.88 33.83 20.41
CA ASP A 127 -9.15 34.31 19.87
C ASP A 127 -9.01 34.72 18.39
N ILE A 128 -10.09 34.60 17.61
CA ILE A 128 -10.11 34.98 16.19
C ILE A 128 -9.79 36.47 15.98
N SER A 129 -10.05 37.34 16.97
CA SER A 129 -9.66 38.75 16.92
C SER A 129 -8.14 38.96 16.78
N GLU A 130 -7.32 38.04 17.27
CA GLU A 130 -5.87 38.12 17.07
C GLU A 130 -5.48 37.77 15.63
N LEU A 131 -6.18 36.81 15.01
CA LEU A 131 -6.03 36.56 13.58
C LEU A 131 -6.47 37.77 12.76
N VAL A 132 -7.54 38.46 13.15
CA VAL A 132 -7.96 39.72 12.49
C VAL A 132 -6.85 40.77 12.59
N ALA A 133 -6.19 40.90 13.74
CA ALA A 133 -5.07 41.82 13.90
C ALA A 133 -3.86 41.45 13.00
N ILE A 134 -3.58 40.15 12.81
CA ILE A 134 -2.59 39.64 11.85
C ILE A 134 -3.02 39.96 10.42
N ARG A 135 -4.27 39.64 10.07
CA ARG A 135 -4.84 39.83 8.73
C ARG A 135 -4.72 41.27 8.25
N ASN A 136 -4.88 42.25 9.14
CA ASN A 136 -4.75 43.68 8.83
C ASN A 136 -3.34 44.12 8.41
N LYS A 137 -2.32 43.28 8.65
CA LYS A 137 -0.92 43.52 8.23
C LYS A 137 -0.54 42.74 6.97
N LEU A 138 -1.39 41.82 6.53
CA LEU A 138 -1.15 40.97 5.37
C LEU A 138 -1.85 41.52 4.13
N GLN A 139 -1.17 41.45 3.00
CA GLN A 139 -1.66 41.88 1.68
C GLN A 139 -2.12 40.71 0.82
N ILE A 140 -1.86 39.49 1.29
CA ILE A 140 -2.14 38.24 0.60
C ILE A 140 -3.37 37.54 1.21
N PRO A 141 -3.99 36.58 0.49
CA PRO A 141 -5.08 35.76 1.01
C PRO A 141 -4.70 35.03 2.31
N VAL A 142 -5.66 34.97 3.25
CA VAL A 142 -5.51 34.30 4.55
C VAL A 142 -6.68 33.36 4.77
N GLY A 143 -6.39 32.14 5.18
CA GLY A 143 -7.39 31.11 5.44
C GLY A 143 -7.28 30.48 6.83
N LEU A 144 -8.36 29.87 7.27
CA LEU A 144 -8.36 28.96 8.41
C LEU A 144 -8.04 27.54 7.94
N ALA A 145 -6.96 26.95 8.45
CA ALA A 145 -6.65 25.54 8.22
C ALA A 145 -7.53 24.65 9.10
N HIS A 146 -8.14 23.64 8.47
CA HIS A 146 -8.89 22.52 9.06
C HIS A 146 -9.54 22.81 10.42
N ASN A 147 -10.32 23.89 10.50
CA ASN A 147 -10.92 24.32 11.75
C ASN A 147 -12.29 23.65 11.97
N ASP A 148 -12.52 23.07 13.16
CA ASP A 148 -13.86 22.63 13.58
C ASP A 148 -14.73 23.82 13.98
N LEU A 149 -15.14 24.61 12.97
CA LEU A 149 -15.94 25.83 13.17
C LEU A 149 -17.19 25.54 13.99
N GLN A 150 -17.83 24.39 13.76
CA GLN A 150 -19.05 24.02 14.46
C GLN A 150 -18.82 23.78 15.95
N LYS A 151 -17.65 23.24 16.34
CA LYS A 151 -17.25 23.12 17.75
C LYS A 151 -16.88 24.47 18.34
N ASN A 152 -15.96 25.16 17.66
CA ASN A 152 -15.23 26.28 18.22
C ASN A 152 -16.11 27.52 18.33
N PHE A 153 -17.09 27.69 17.43
CA PHE A 153 -17.97 28.85 17.36
C PHE A 153 -19.44 28.50 17.58
N LYS A 154 -19.73 27.41 18.30
CA LYS A 154 -21.10 26.99 18.59
C LYS A 154 -21.91 28.12 19.26
N GLY A 155 -23.04 28.49 18.65
CA GLY A 155 -23.89 29.59 19.11
C GLY A 155 -23.40 30.99 18.72
N LYS A 156 -22.32 31.09 17.95
CA LYS A 156 -21.75 32.33 17.40
C LYS A 156 -21.55 32.25 15.88
N GLU A 157 -22.27 31.38 15.20
CA GLU A 157 -22.08 31.07 13.78
C GLU A 157 -22.27 32.32 12.88
N GLU A 158 -23.27 33.16 13.17
CA GLU A 158 -23.48 34.42 12.44
C GLU A 158 -22.37 35.44 12.70
N GLU A 159 -21.92 35.56 13.94
CA GLU A 159 -20.83 36.47 14.32
C GLU A 159 -19.53 36.05 13.62
N LEU A 160 -19.22 34.75 13.63
CA LEU A 160 -18.09 34.18 12.91
C LEU A 160 -18.17 34.51 11.41
N ALA A 161 -19.30 34.26 10.76
CA ALA A 161 -19.43 34.49 9.32
C ALA A 161 -19.19 35.96 8.95
N LYS A 162 -19.68 36.91 9.76
CA LYS A 162 -19.38 38.35 9.59
C LYS A 162 -17.89 38.63 9.75
N ILE A 163 -17.25 38.13 10.82
CA ILE A 163 -15.82 38.35 11.06
C ILE A 163 -14.99 37.83 9.87
N LEU A 164 -15.29 36.65 9.36
CA LEU A 164 -14.57 36.07 8.22
C LEU A 164 -14.76 36.90 6.96
N ALA A 165 -15.99 37.29 6.64
CA ALA A 165 -16.31 38.08 5.46
C ALA A 165 -15.69 39.50 5.51
N ASP A 166 -15.90 40.23 6.61
CA ASP A 166 -15.45 41.62 6.76
C ASP A 166 -13.91 41.74 6.71
N ASN A 167 -13.20 40.67 7.05
CA ASN A 167 -11.74 40.62 7.06
C ASN A 167 -11.14 39.81 5.89
N ASN A 168 -11.98 39.36 4.95
CA ASN A 168 -11.57 38.53 3.82
C ASN A 168 -10.68 37.35 4.24
N ILE A 169 -11.19 36.56 5.20
CA ILE A 169 -10.57 35.33 5.69
C ILE A 169 -11.39 34.17 5.14
N PHE A 170 -10.76 33.30 4.35
CA PHE A 170 -11.44 32.12 3.79
C PHE A 170 -11.36 30.91 4.75
N VAL A 171 -12.19 29.91 4.51
CA VAL A 171 -12.22 28.66 5.28
C VAL A 171 -11.71 27.51 4.43
N GLU A 172 -10.75 26.74 4.94
CA GLU A 172 -10.39 25.48 4.31
C GLU A 172 -11.48 24.42 4.56
N ILE A 173 -11.92 23.78 3.49
CA ILE A 173 -12.71 22.54 3.53
C ILE A 173 -11.72 21.39 3.33
N CYS A 174 -11.20 20.87 4.45
CA CYS A 174 -10.15 19.86 4.45
C CYS A 174 -10.72 18.44 4.25
N ASP A 175 -10.46 17.85 3.09
CA ASP A 175 -10.83 16.47 2.69
C ASP A 175 -9.61 15.54 2.89
N GLY A 176 -9.05 15.57 4.10
CA GLY A 176 -7.70 15.08 4.36
C GLY A 176 -7.54 13.59 4.69
N GLU A 177 -6.31 13.22 5.09
CA GLU A 177 -5.96 11.86 5.51
C GLU A 177 -6.88 11.41 6.66
N ARG A 178 -7.63 10.31 6.44
CA ARG A 178 -8.54 9.75 7.46
C ARG A 178 -7.80 9.52 8.77
N GLY A 179 -8.35 10.05 9.86
CA GLY A 179 -7.72 10.00 11.18
C GLY A 179 -7.10 11.32 11.61
N ARG A 180 -6.86 12.26 10.69
CA ARG A 180 -6.57 13.68 10.99
C ARG A 180 -7.79 14.56 10.72
N ASN A 181 -7.83 15.75 11.31
CA ASN A 181 -8.81 16.80 11.02
C ASN A 181 -10.28 16.34 11.03
N ASN A 182 -10.60 15.49 12.00
CA ASN A 182 -11.90 14.84 12.14
C ASN A 182 -12.36 14.81 13.59
N ARG A 183 -13.68 14.74 13.75
CA ARG A 183 -14.36 14.47 15.01
C ARG A 183 -15.40 13.40 14.77
N ASP A 184 -15.50 12.44 15.69
CA ASP A 184 -16.50 11.35 15.63
C ASP A 184 -16.47 10.57 14.30
N GLY A 185 -15.30 10.42 13.69
CA GLY A 185 -15.10 9.67 12.44
C GLY A 185 -15.51 10.42 11.16
N MET A 186 -15.86 11.70 11.25
CA MET A 186 -16.22 12.57 10.11
C MET A 186 -15.29 13.79 10.05
N TYR A 187 -15.00 14.27 8.85
CA TYR A 187 -14.21 15.50 8.65
C TYR A 187 -14.92 16.69 9.30
N TYR A 188 -14.14 17.68 9.77
CA TYR A 188 -14.72 18.83 10.48
C TYR A 188 -15.81 19.57 9.70
N PHE A 189 -15.64 19.74 8.38
CA PHE A 189 -16.64 20.42 7.55
C PHE A 189 -17.96 19.64 7.47
N GLU A 190 -17.95 18.32 7.63
CA GLU A 190 -19.16 17.48 7.63
C GLU A 190 -20.04 17.74 8.86
N HIS A 191 -19.48 18.35 9.91
CA HIS A 191 -20.23 18.74 11.10
C HIS A 191 -20.94 20.10 10.95
N PHE A 192 -20.67 20.88 9.90
CA PHE A 192 -21.24 22.21 9.77
C PHE A 192 -22.76 22.13 9.70
N SER A 193 -23.43 22.80 10.65
CA SER A 193 -24.88 22.85 10.69
C SER A 193 -25.44 23.62 9.50
N ALA A 194 -26.70 23.35 9.15
CA ALA A 194 -27.42 24.11 8.12
C ALA A 194 -27.43 25.62 8.43
N PHE A 195 -27.51 26.00 9.71
CA PHE A 195 -27.46 27.40 10.12
C PHE A 195 -26.09 28.02 9.86
N LEU A 196 -24.98 27.35 10.22
CA LEU A 196 -23.64 27.83 9.90
C LEU A 196 -23.46 28.03 8.39
N LEU A 197 -23.87 27.03 7.59
CA LEU A 197 -23.76 27.08 6.13
C LEU A 197 -24.57 28.23 5.52
N GLU A 198 -25.78 28.47 6.03
CA GLU A 198 -26.59 29.63 5.63
C GLU A 198 -25.88 30.95 5.93
N GLN A 199 -25.25 31.08 7.11
CA GLN A 199 -24.51 32.30 7.44
C GLN A 199 -23.27 32.48 6.57
N LEU A 200 -22.48 31.42 6.34
CA LEU A 200 -21.31 31.48 5.46
C LEU A 200 -21.70 31.94 4.05
N ALA A 201 -22.76 31.36 3.47
CA ALA A 201 -23.26 31.75 2.16
C ALA A 201 -23.83 33.18 2.15
N LYS A 202 -24.61 33.56 3.16
CA LYS A 202 -25.24 34.89 3.28
C LYS A 202 -24.22 36.02 3.34
N TYR A 203 -23.11 35.82 4.05
CA TYR A 203 -22.04 36.82 4.18
C TYR A 203 -20.93 36.65 3.13
N ASP A 204 -21.12 35.77 2.13
CA ASP A 204 -20.17 35.54 1.04
C ASP A 204 -18.77 35.10 1.52
N VAL A 205 -18.73 34.32 2.61
CA VAL A 205 -17.48 33.73 3.14
C VAL A 205 -16.94 32.75 2.11
N ARG A 206 -15.68 32.97 1.72
CA ARG A 206 -15.01 32.14 0.72
C ARG A 206 -14.45 30.87 1.32
N VAL A 207 -14.36 29.83 0.51
CA VAL A 207 -13.87 28.52 0.91
C VAL A 207 -12.86 27.97 -0.09
N ALA A 208 -11.88 27.21 0.37
CA ALA A 208 -10.90 26.55 -0.51
C ALA A 208 -10.71 25.10 -0.07
N ILE A 209 -10.39 24.22 -1.02
CA ILE A 209 -10.20 22.79 -0.73
C ILE A 209 -8.74 22.54 -0.40
N GLY A 210 -8.49 21.79 0.67
CA GLY A 210 -7.18 21.25 1.00
C GLY A 210 -7.29 19.81 1.49
N THR A 211 -6.17 19.10 1.62
CA THR A 211 -6.18 17.71 2.13
C THR A 211 -5.18 17.45 3.24
N ASP A 212 -4.38 18.46 3.61
CA ASP A 212 -3.37 18.33 4.65
C ASP A 212 -2.45 17.09 4.41
N THR A 213 -2.15 16.81 3.14
CA THR A 213 -1.46 15.57 2.76
C THR A 213 0.02 15.63 3.10
N HIS A 214 0.48 14.68 3.91
CA HIS A 214 1.88 14.52 4.31
C HIS A 214 2.57 13.32 3.66
N LYS A 215 1.82 12.39 3.06
CA LYS A 215 2.37 11.15 2.49
C LYS A 215 2.00 11.00 1.03
N SER A 216 2.83 10.28 0.28
CA SER A 216 2.45 9.86 -1.07
C SER A 216 1.24 8.93 -1.04
N GLY A 217 0.24 9.21 -1.87
CA GLY A 217 -0.94 8.35 -2.01
C GLY A 217 -2.14 9.11 -2.57
N ASN A 218 -3.29 8.43 -2.58
CA ASN A 218 -4.51 8.93 -3.19
C ASN A 218 -5.06 10.20 -2.50
N SER A 219 -4.75 10.42 -1.21
CA SER A 219 -5.23 11.59 -0.45
C SER A 219 -4.79 12.94 -1.02
N LEU A 220 -3.78 12.96 -1.91
CA LEU A 220 -3.33 14.19 -2.55
C LEU A 220 -4.42 14.85 -3.40
N ALA A 221 -5.25 14.06 -4.08
CA ALA A 221 -6.25 14.55 -5.02
C ALA A 221 -7.68 14.10 -4.71
N GLU A 222 -7.88 13.35 -3.61
CA GLU A 222 -9.18 13.05 -3.02
C GLU A 222 -9.81 14.36 -2.50
N THR A 223 -10.52 15.03 -3.39
CA THR A 223 -11.12 16.38 -3.18
C THR A 223 -12.60 16.39 -3.53
N GLU A 224 -13.13 15.23 -3.93
CA GLU A 224 -14.47 15.06 -4.47
C GLU A 224 -15.53 15.35 -3.40
N LYS A 225 -15.34 14.93 -2.13
CA LYS A 225 -16.35 15.20 -1.09
C LYS A 225 -16.39 16.68 -0.76
N ALA A 226 -15.24 17.32 -0.60
CA ALA A 226 -15.19 18.77 -0.39
C ALA A 226 -15.82 19.53 -1.57
N THR A 227 -15.53 19.11 -2.81
CA THR A 227 -16.12 19.70 -4.02
C THR A 227 -17.64 19.57 -4.02
N GLU A 228 -18.17 18.38 -3.74
CA GLU A 228 -19.62 18.14 -3.65
C GLU A 228 -20.27 18.95 -2.52
N PHE A 229 -19.59 19.05 -1.38
CA PHE A 229 -20.05 19.83 -0.23
C PHE A 229 -20.20 21.32 -0.58
N ILE A 230 -19.16 21.90 -1.19
CA ILE A 230 -19.15 23.32 -1.60
C ILE A 230 -20.28 23.59 -2.60
N LYS A 231 -20.41 22.75 -3.64
CA LYS A 231 -21.47 22.87 -4.66
C LYS A 231 -22.87 22.75 -4.05
N LYS A 232 -23.10 21.74 -3.22
CA LYS A 232 -24.39 21.48 -2.57
C LYS A 232 -24.87 22.67 -1.74
N HIS A 233 -23.93 23.40 -1.14
CA HIS A 233 -24.22 24.52 -0.25
C HIS A 233 -24.04 25.89 -0.90
N GLY A 234 -23.71 25.96 -2.19
CA GLY A 234 -23.56 27.21 -2.94
C GLY A 234 -22.45 28.12 -2.39
N LEU A 235 -21.41 27.53 -1.80
CA LEU A 235 -20.25 28.25 -1.29
C LEU A 235 -19.31 28.59 -2.45
N LYS A 236 -18.53 29.67 -2.32
CA LYS A 236 -17.69 30.19 -3.41
C LYS A 236 -16.21 30.15 -3.09
N TYR A 237 -15.40 29.99 -4.14
CA TYR A 237 -13.96 30.05 -4.02
C TYR A 237 -13.42 31.48 -3.83
N PRO A 238 -12.25 31.66 -3.17
CA PRO A 238 -11.51 32.91 -3.18
C PRO A 238 -10.79 33.11 -4.53
N GLU A 239 -10.40 34.36 -4.83
CA GLU A 239 -9.64 34.71 -6.04
C GLU A 239 -8.32 33.93 -6.18
N LEU A 240 -7.78 33.40 -5.06
CA LEU A 240 -6.62 32.51 -5.02
C LEU A 240 -6.75 31.31 -5.97
N ILE A 241 -7.98 30.84 -6.24
CA ILE A 241 -8.24 29.66 -7.06
C ILE A 241 -8.13 29.95 -8.58
N GLU A 242 -7.84 31.19 -9.00
CA GLU A 242 -7.51 31.59 -10.39
C GLU A 242 -8.29 30.84 -11.48
N GLU A 243 -9.64 30.84 -11.39
CA GLU A 243 -10.50 30.03 -12.28
C GLU A 243 -10.22 30.27 -13.78
N ASP A 244 -9.94 31.52 -14.17
CA ASP A 244 -9.59 31.88 -15.55
C ASP A 244 -8.26 31.26 -15.98
N ARG A 245 -7.26 31.21 -15.10
CA ARG A 245 -5.96 30.59 -15.41
C ARG A 245 -6.06 29.07 -15.43
N ILE A 246 -6.90 28.48 -14.58
CA ILE A 246 -7.24 27.05 -14.66
C ILE A 246 -7.85 26.75 -16.03
N LEU A 247 -8.70 27.64 -16.56
CA LEU A 247 -9.24 27.51 -17.91
C LEU A 247 -8.15 27.60 -18.99
N GLU A 248 -7.23 28.55 -18.89
CA GLU A 248 -6.10 28.65 -19.84
C GLU A 248 -5.22 27.37 -19.85
N VAL A 249 -4.85 26.86 -18.67
CA VAL A 249 -4.06 25.63 -18.54
C VAL A 249 -4.79 24.44 -19.17
N ASN A 250 -6.10 24.32 -18.93
CA ASN A 250 -6.90 23.24 -19.51
C ASN A 250 -7.05 23.35 -21.02
N LEU A 251 -7.22 24.55 -21.56
CA LEU A 251 -7.23 24.77 -23.01
C LEU A 251 -5.89 24.38 -23.65
N ALA A 252 -4.76 24.67 -22.99
CA ALA A 252 -3.45 24.24 -23.45
C ALA A 252 -3.29 22.70 -23.42
N ARG A 253 -3.76 22.03 -22.36
CA ARG A 253 -3.76 20.55 -22.26
C ARG A 253 -4.65 19.90 -23.33
N LEU A 254 -5.80 20.48 -23.62
CA LEU A 254 -6.69 20.02 -24.68
C LEU A 254 -6.03 20.15 -26.06
N TYR A 255 -5.37 21.27 -26.32
CA TYR A 255 -4.64 21.46 -27.56
C TYR A 255 -3.49 20.43 -27.71
N ASP A 256 -2.74 20.16 -26.64
CA ASP A 256 -1.71 19.13 -26.66
C ASP A 256 -2.30 17.72 -26.84
N PHE A 257 -3.44 17.44 -26.21
CA PHE A 257 -4.18 16.18 -26.40
C PHE A 257 -4.60 15.99 -27.86
N GLU A 258 -5.11 17.03 -28.53
CA GLU A 258 -5.50 16.97 -29.94
C GLU A 258 -4.29 16.65 -30.85
N LYS A 259 -3.10 17.14 -30.50
CA LYS A 259 -1.87 16.92 -31.27
C LYS A 259 -1.17 15.60 -30.96
N ASN A 260 -1.18 15.18 -29.71
CA ASN A 260 -0.36 14.07 -29.18
C ASN A 260 -1.18 13.20 -28.20
N PRO A 261 -2.29 12.57 -28.62
CA PRO A 261 -3.20 11.84 -27.73
C PRO A 261 -2.55 10.61 -27.05
N GLU A 262 -1.42 10.12 -27.56
CA GLU A 262 -0.61 9.06 -26.97
C GLU A 262 0.06 9.47 -25.65
N ASN A 263 0.26 10.78 -25.40
CA ASN A 263 0.89 11.29 -24.19
C ASN A 263 -0.02 11.25 -22.96
N PHE A 264 -1.32 11.03 -23.16
CA PHE A 264 -2.33 11.08 -22.11
C PHE A 264 -2.77 9.68 -21.68
N ASN A 265 -2.89 9.46 -20.38
CA ASN A 265 -3.47 8.22 -19.84
C ASN A 265 -5.02 8.27 -19.83
N GLU A 266 -5.68 7.13 -19.58
CA GLU A 266 -7.16 7.04 -19.59
C GLU A 266 -7.84 7.97 -18.61
N LYS A 267 -7.27 8.14 -17.41
CA LYS A 267 -7.80 9.04 -16.39
C LYS A 267 -7.70 10.49 -16.87
N GLU A 268 -6.56 10.91 -17.41
CA GLU A 268 -6.38 12.26 -17.97
C GLU A 268 -7.35 12.54 -19.13
N MET A 269 -7.56 11.56 -20.02
CA MET A 269 -8.52 11.70 -21.12
C MET A 269 -9.95 11.87 -20.60
N ARG A 270 -10.34 11.12 -19.56
CA ARG A 270 -11.66 11.25 -18.92
C ARG A 270 -11.83 12.60 -18.23
N ASP A 271 -10.82 13.03 -17.47
CA ASP A 271 -10.84 14.28 -16.72
C ASP A 271 -10.91 15.48 -17.70
N LEU A 272 -10.18 15.43 -18.83
CA LEU A 272 -10.28 16.42 -19.92
C LEU A 272 -11.66 16.43 -20.60
N LYS A 273 -12.26 15.25 -20.81
CA LYS A 273 -13.62 15.14 -21.38
C LYS A 273 -14.65 15.83 -20.50
N GLU A 274 -14.64 15.51 -19.20
CA GLU A 274 -15.54 16.10 -18.22
C GLU A 274 -15.35 17.62 -18.16
N TYR A 275 -14.10 18.08 -18.11
CA TYR A 275 -13.78 19.51 -18.16
C TYR A 275 -14.36 20.20 -19.40
N PHE A 276 -14.21 19.58 -20.57
CA PHE A 276 -14.65 20.16 -21.84
C PHE A 276 -16.17 20.23 -21.96
N GLU A 277 -16.89 19.21 -21.47
CA GLU A 277 -18.35 19.23 -21.38
C GLU A 277 -18.85 20.38 -20.50
N ILE A 278 -18.18 20.63 -19.37
CA ILE A 278 -18.48 21.74 -18.47
C ILE A 278 -18.16 23.08 -19.13
N ALA A 279 -16.95 23.26 -19.67
CA ALA A 279 -16.54 24.50 -20.32
C ALA A 279 -17.52 24.91 -21.43
N ILE A 280 -17.97 23.96 -22.25
CA ILE A 280 -18.95 24.24 -23.31
C ILE A 280 -20.30 24.64 -22.74
N SER A 281 -20.76 24.01 -21.66
CA SER A 281 -22.01 24.44 -21.01
C SER A 281 -21.91 25.87 -20.49
N VAL A 282 -20.74 26.30 -19.97
CA VAL A 282 -20.46 27.71 -19.61
C VAL A 282 -20.51 28.62 -20.84
N PHE A 283 -19.84 28.24 -21.94
CA PHE A 283 -19.82 29.05 -23.17
C PHE A 283 -21.20 29.16 -23.83
N ARG A 284 -22.02 28.10 -23.78
CA ARG A 284 -23.42 28.09 -24.26
C ARG A 284 -24.31 29.06 -23.48
N GLU A 285 -24.12 29.18 -22.16
CA GLU A 285 -24.81 30.21 -21.37
C GLU A 285 -24.42 31.63 -21.79
N ARG A 286 -23.20 31.84 -22.32
CA ARG A 286 -22.67 33.15 -22.72
C ARG A 286 -23.03 33.58 -24.16
N LYS A 287 -23.79 32.78 -24.93
CA LYS A 287 -24.31 33.05 -26.29
C LYS A 287 -23.26 33.36 -27.38
N ASP A 288 -22.04 32.86 -27.26
CA ASP A 288 -21.00 33.02 -28.30
C ASP A 288 -20.34 31.67 -28.63
N THR A 289 -21.01 30.82 -29.42
CA THR A 289 -20.66 29.38 -29.50
C THR A 289 -20.41 28.79 -30.89
N SER A 290 -20.63 29.54 -31.97
CA SER A 290 -20.60 28.94 -33.31
C SER A 290 -19.24 28.38 -33.74
N SER A 291 -18.12 28.93 -33.27
CA SER A 291 -16.76 28.41 -33.56
C SER A 291 -16.31 27.33 -32.58
N VAL A 292 -16.82 27.33 -31.35
CA VAL A 292 -16.48 26.37 -30.29
C VAL A 292 -17.16 25.02 -30.55
N GLU A 293 -18.39 25.03 -31.08
CA GLU A 293 -19.14 23.80 -31.37
C GLU A 293 -18.51 22.95 -32.48
N SER A 294 -17.96 23.55 -33.54
CA SER A 294 -17.29 22.75 -34.58
C SER A 294 -15.94 22.19 -34.12
N HIS A 295 -15.23 22.88 -33.22
CA HIS A 295 -14.04 22.33 -32.57
C HIS A 295 -14.42 21.20 -31.59
N TYR A 296 -15.60 21.30 -30.95
CA TYR A 296 -16.09 20.27 -30.04
C TYR A 296 -16.29 18.93 -30.72
N ASP A 297 -17.03 18.91 -31.83
CA ASP A 297 -17.33 17.65 -32.52
C ASP A 297 -16.02 16.98 -32.99
N ASN A 298 -15.05 17.76 -33.48
CA ASN A 298 -13.74 17.24 -33.89
C ASN A 298 -12.92 16.67 -32.72
N ILE A 299 -12.85 17.38 -31.57
CA ILE A 299 -12.10 16.93 -30.39
C ILE A 299 -12.77 15.72 -29.75
N LYS A 300 -14.11 15.73 -29.65
CA LYS A 300 -14.89 14.62 -29.08
C LYS A 300 -14.74 13.37 -29.92
N ASP A 301 -14.88 13.48 -31.24
CA ASP A 301 -14.72 12.34 -32.15
C ASP A 301 -13.29 11.79 -32.09
N GLY A 302 -12.27 12.67 -32.00
CA GLY A 302 -10.87 12.28 -31.79
C GLY A 302 -10.61 11.56 -30.46
N LEU A 303 -11.21 12.04 -29.37
CA LEU A 303 -11.11 11.44 -28.03
C LEU A 303 -11.80 10.08 -27.99
N ASP A 304 -13.03 9.99 -28.50
CA ASP A 304 -13.81 8.74 -28.53
C ASP A 304 -13.13 7.70 -29.44
N ALA A 305 -12.51 8.11 -30.56
CA ALA A 305 -11.71 7.23 -31.41
C ALA A 305 -10.43 6.74 -30.72
N THR A 306 -9.72 7.62 -30.00
CA THR A 306 -8.49 7.27 -29.27
C THR A 306 -8.78 6.31 -28.12
N ILE A 307 -9.81 6.58 -27.31
CA ILE A 307 -10.25 5.70 -26.21
C ILE A 307 -10.64 4.34 -26.76
N THR A 308 -11.42 4.31 -27.85
CA THR A 308 -11.82 3.06 -28.50
C THR A 308 -10.61 2.27 -28.98
N GLY A 309 -9.66 2.92 -29.66
CA GLY A 309 -8.43 2.28 -30.14
C GLY A 309 -7.52 1.76 -29.02
N LYS A 310 -7.38 2.50 -27.90
CA LYS A 310 -6.65 2.05 -26.71
C LYS A 310 -7.35 0.84 -26.07
N ASN A 311 -8.67 0.87 -25.93
CA ASN A 311 -9.45 -0.25 -25.41
C ASN A 311 -9.31 -1.52 -26.27
N GLU A 312 -9.33 -1.40 -27.60
CA GLU A 312 -9.09 -2.52 -28.51
C GLU A 312 -7.66 -3.08 -28.38
N ARG A 313 -6.66 -2.21 -28.23
CA ARG A 313 -5.27 -2.60 -28.02
C ARG A 313 -5.07 -3.29 -26.67
N ILE A 314 -5.64 -2.76 -25.59
CA ILE A 314 -5.62 -3.37 -24.26
C ILE A 314 -6.32 -4.73 -24.29
N ALA A 315 -7.48 -4.84 -24.96
CA ALA A 315 -8.17 -6.13 -25.13
C ALA A 315 -7.29 -7.16 -25.86
N LYS A 316 -6.50 -6.72 -26.86
CA LYS A 316 -5.55 -7.56 -27.58
C LYS A 316 -4.34 -7.96 -26.73
N GLU A 317 -3.84 -7.06 -25.88
CA GLU A 317 -2.71 -7.30 -24.96
C GLU A 317 -3.11 -8.11 -23.70
N LEU A 318 -4.37 -8.02 -23.25
CA LEU A 318 -4.92 -8.80 -22.13
C LEU A 318 -5.28 -10.23 -22.52
N LYS A 319 -5.48 -10.52 -23.81
CA LYS A 319 -5.79 -11.87 -24.30
C LYS A 319 -4.69 -12.89 -23.88
N PRO A 320 -3.38 -12.64 -24.11
CA PRO A 320 -2.32 -13.48 -23.58
C PRO A 320 -2.33 -13.65 -22.05
N LEU A 321 -2.78 -12.64 -21.30
CA LEU A 321 -2.82 -12.70 -19.84
C LEU A 321 -3.97 -13.59 -19.34
N ASN A 322 -5.11 -13.56 -20.02
CA ASN A 322 -6.22 -14.47 -19.76
C ASN A 322 -5.85 -15.91 -20.15
N ASP A 323 -5.17 -16.10 -21.28
CA ASP A 323 -4.65 -17.41 -21.70
C ASP A 323 -3.65 -17.98 -20.65
N LEU A 324 -2.85 -17.10 -20.02
CA LEU A 324 -1.96 -17.46 -18.91
C LEU A 324 -2.72 -17.83 -17.62
N LYS A 325 -3.80 -17.12 -17.29
CA LYS A 325 -4.65 -17.45 -16.12
C LYS A 325 -5.29 -18.83 -16.29
N ASP A 326 -5.81 -19.12 -17.48
CA ASP A 326 -6.39 -20.42 -17.80
C ASP A 326 -5.32 -21.53 -17.69
N ARG A 327 -4.09 -21.26 -18.14
CA ARG A 327 -2.97 -22.20 -17.99
C ARG A 327 -2.55 -22.41 -16.54
N VAL A 328 -2.59 -21.38 -15.70
CA VAL A 328 -2.32 -21.51 -14.26
C VAL A 328 -3.39 -22.38 -13.59
N ALA A 329 -4.67 -22.15 -13.88
CA ALA A 329 -5.76 -22.97 -13.35
C ALA A 329 -5.64 -24.45 -13.76
N GLU A 330 -5.23 -24.72 -15.01
CA GLU A 330 -4.97 -26.08 -15.49
C GLU A 330 -3.80 -26.74 -14.72
N LEU A 331 -2.70 -26.00 -14.49
CA LEU A 331 -1.55 -26.49 -13.74
C LEU A 331 -1.87 -26.72 -12.25
N GLU A 332 -2.72 -25.89 -11.64
CA GLU A 332 -3.20 -26.09 -10.27
C GLU A 332 -4.04 -27.37 -10.16
N ALA A 333 -4.89 -27.65 -11.15
CA ALA A 333 -5.65 -28.89 -11.21
C ALA A 333 -4.73 -30.12 -11.36
N GLU A 334 -3.72 -30.06 -12.25
CA GLU A 334 -2.71 -31.11 -12.39
C GLU A 334 -1.91 -31.34 -11.11
N LEU A 335 -1.59 -30.27 -10.38
CA LEU A 335 -0.85 -30.36 -9.12
C LEU A 335 -1.71 -31.02 -8.02
N ALA A 336 -2.98 -30.64 -7.90
CA ALA A 336 -3.92 -31.23 -6.95
C ALA A 336 -4.12 -32.74 -7.18
N GLU A 337 -4.16 -33.17 -8.45
CA GLU A 337 -4.23 -34.59 -8.79
C GLU A 337 -2.95 -35.34 -8.34
N LYS A 338 -1.77 -34.76 -8.58
CA LYS A 338 -0.48 -35.33 -8.15
C LYS A 338 -0.35 -35.39 -6.63
N GLU A 339 -0.80 -34.36 -5.92
CA GLU A 339 -0.83 -34.35 -4.44
C GLU A 339 -1.76 -35.43 -3.90
N THR A 340 -2.95 -35.59 -4.49
CA THR A 340 -3.89 -36.65 -4.12
C THR A 340 -3.27 -38.04 -4.31
N ALA A 341 -2.57 -38.26 -5.43
CA ALA A 341 -1.87 -39.50 -5.70
C ALA A 341 -0.72 -39.74 -4.69
N TYR A 342 0.03 -38.69 -4.33
CA TYR A 342 1.09 -38.75 -3.34
C TYR A 342 0.56 -39.10 -1.94
N GLN A 343 -0.48 -38.40 -1.48
CA GLN A 343 -1.13 -38.65 -0.18
C GLN A 343 -1.70 -40.07 -0.09
N THR A 344 -2.30 -40.57 -1.17
CA THR A 344 -2.76 -41.96 -1.27
C THR A 344 -1.60 -42.94 -1.11
N GLY A 345 -0.44 -42.61 -1.70
CA GLY A 345 0.81 -43.36 -1.52
C GLY A 345 1.29 -43.36 -0.07
N VAL A 346 1.35 -42.19 0.57
CA VAL A 346 1.78 -42.03 1.98
C VAL A 346 0.88 -42.85 2.92
N ALA A 347 -0.45 -42.73 2.78
CA ALA A 347 -1.40 -43.48 3.59
C ALA A 347 -1.20 -45.00 3.49
N LYS A 348 -0.82 -45.51 2.31
CA LYS A 348 -0.49 -46.93 2.11
C LYS A 348 0.77 -47.34 2.89
N TYR A 349 1.77 -46.47 2.94
CA TYR A 349 3.00 -46.72 3.72
C TYR A 349 2.75 -46.64 5.22
N GLU A 350 2.00 -45.65 5.69
CA GLU A 350 1.65 -45.51 7.11
C GLU A 350 0.85 -46.71 7.62
N LYS A 351 -0.13 -47.19 6.84
CA LYS A 351 -0.86 -48.43 7.16
C LYS A 351 0.09 -49.61 7.32
N LYS A 352 1.03 -49.77 6.39
CA LYS A 352 2.00 -50.87 6.42
C LYS A 352 2.99 -50.75 7.58
N LEU A 353 3.39 -49.53 7.94
CA LEU A 353 4.21 -49.28 9.11
C LEU A 353 3.47 -49.68 10.39
N GLY A 354 2.18 -49.34 10.51
CA GLY A 354 1.34 -49.77 11.62
C GLY A 354 1.21 -51.30 11.72
N GLU A 355 1.04 -51.99 10.59
CA GLU A 355 1.04 -53.46 10.53
C GLU A 355 2.37 -54.05 11.05
N ILE A 356 3.51 -53.49 10.65
CA ILE A 356 4.84 -53.91 11.12
C ILE A 356 5.00 -53.65 12.62
N GLN A 357 4.60 -52.47 13.10
CA GLN A 357 4.68 -52.12 14.52
C GLN A 357 3.82 -53.06 15.38
N ALA A 358 2.63 -53.43 14.91
CA ALA A 358 1.77 -54.40 15.58
C ALA A 358 2.43 -55.78 15.66
N GLN A 359 3.04 -56.26 14.58
CA GLN A 359 3.79 -57.51 14.56
C GLN A 359 4.99 -57.49 15.53
N ILE A 360 5.73 -56.37 15.60
CA ILE A 360 6.83 -56.20 16.55
C ILE A 360 6.32 -56.26 18.00
N ALA A 361 5.20 -55.60 18.30
CA ALA A 361 4.60 -55.60 19.64
C ALA A 361 4.11 -57.00 20.05
N GLU A 362 3.49 -57.73 19.12
CA GLU A 362 3.09 -59.13 19.31
C GLU A 362 4.32 -60.00 19.59
N PHE A 363 5.39 -59.84 18.82
CA PHE A 363 6.64 -60.57 19.02
C PHE A 363 7.28 -60.28 20.39
N LYS A 364 7.30 -59.02 20.83
CA LYS A 364 7.77 -58.66 22.19
C LYS A 364 6.98 -59.36 23.29
N THR A 365 5.67 -59.47 23.12
CA THR A 365 4.78 -60.16 24.07
C THR A 365 5.11 -61.65 24.16
N TYR A 366 5.47 -62.30 23.04
CA TYR A 366 5.93 -63.69 23.04
C TYR A 366 7.25 -63.87 23.81
N LEU A 367 8.21 -62.96 23.60
CA LEU A 367 9.49 -62.96 24.31
C LEU A 367 9.30 -62.82 25.82
N GLU A 368 8.45 -61.88 26.26
CA GLU A 368 8.16 -61.67 27.68
C GLU A 368 7.49 -62.87 28.35
N ARG A 369 6.72 -63.66 27.59
CA ARG A 369 6.04 -64.87 28.08
C ARG A 369 6.92 -66.12 28.05
N GLY A 370 8.17 -66.04 27.60
CA GLY A 370 9.08 -67.18 27.51
C GLY A 370 8.60 -68.29 26.58
N THR A 371 7.69 -67.98 25.66
CA THR A 371 7.14 -68.94 24.69
C THR A 371 7.71 -68.61 23.32
N ILE A 372 8.53 -69.53 22.78
CA ILE A 372 9.10 -69.38 21.42
C ILE A 372 7.98 -69.74 20.43
N PRO A 373 7.52 -68.82 19.56
CA PRO A 373 6.53 -69.15 18.55
C PRO A 373 7.13 -70.15 17.55
N ASP A 374 6.29 -71.01 16.95
CA ASP A 374 6.70 -71.88 15.84
C ASP A 374 7.45 -71.05 14.77
N PRO A 375 8.72 -71.36 14.45
CA PRO A 375 9.54 -70.57 13.53
C PRO A 375 8.96 -70.44 12.12
N ARG A 376 7.93 -71.22 11.75
CA ARG A 376 7.19 -71.05 10.50
C ARG A 376 6.25 -69.82 10.49
N ARG A 377 5.97 -69.21 11.64
CA ARG A 377 5.08 -68.04 11.76
C ARG A 377 5.80 -66.70 11.79
N ILE A 378 7.12 -66.66 11.94
CA ILE A 378 7.89 -65.42 12.01
C ILE A 378 8.56 -65.19 10.65
N ALA A 379 7.75 -64.85 9.65
CA ALA A 379 8.25 -64.27 8.41
C ALA A 379 7.95 -62.77 8.44
N ILE A 380 8.85 -61.99 9.05
CA ILE A 380 8.79 -60.53 9.00
C ILE A 380 9.09 -60.10 7.56
N ARG A 381 8.05 -59.92 6.74
CA ARG A 381 8.15 -59.37 5.39
C ARG A 381 8.11 -57.84 5.45
N ALA A 382 9.23 -57.24 5.86
CA ALA A 382 9.45 -55.81 5.71
C ALA A 382 10.03 -55.52 4.31
N ASN A 383 9.24 -54.88 3.45
CA ASN A 383 9.68 -54.34 2.15
C ASN A 383 9.63 -52.81 2.24
N LEU A 384 10.78 -52.14 2.31
CA LEU A 384 10.88 -50.68 2.27
C LEU A 384 12.04 -50.24 1.35
N PRO A 385 11.89 -49.25 0.46
CA PRO A 385 12.86 -49.01 -0.61
C PRO A 385 13.93 -47.97 -0.25
N GLY A 386 15.18 -48.29 -0.58
CA GLY A 386 16.19 -47.29 -0.95
C GLY A 386 17.20 -46.93 0.12
N ASN A 387 18.34 -47.63 0.14
CA ASN A 387 19.64 -46.97 0.30
C ASN A 387 20.75 -47.89 -0.22
N LYS A 388 21.78 -47.32 -0.85
CA LYS A 388 22.90 -48.10 -1.41
C LYS A 388 23.94 -48.36 -0.31
N ASN A 389 24.22 -49.64 -0.09
CA ASN A 389 25.14 -50.23 0.87
C ASN A 389 26.60 -49.86 0.62
N THR A 390 27.27 -49.27 1.62
CA THR A 390 28.66 -49.55 2.01
C THR A 390 28.99 -49.10 3.43
N SER A 391 28.30 -48.09 3.99
CA SER A 391 28.65 -47.51 5.31
C SER A 391 28.03 -48.21 6.53
N PHE A 392 27.12 -49.17 6.36
CA PHE A 392 26.34 -49.73 7.48
C PHE A 392 27.12 -50.81 8.27
N ASN A 393 27.96 -51.60 7.62
CA ASN A 393 28.65 -52.73 8.27
C ASN A 393 29.70 -52.27 9.29
N ARG A 394 30.40 -51.17 9.04
CA ARG A 394 31.42 -50.63 9.96
C ARG A 394 30.79 -49.99 11.20
N VAL A 395 29.78 -49.13 11.01
CA VAL A 395 29.07 -48.47 12.12
C VAL A 395 28.40 -49.49 13.04
N PHE A 396 27.84 -50.57 12.48
CA PHE A 396 27.21 -51.62 13.28
C PHE A 396 28.22 -52.43 14.11
N LEU A 397 29.38 -52.79 13.54
CA LEU A 397 30.41 -53.54 14.25
C LEU A 397 31.11 -52.71 15.34
N GLU A 398 31.46 -51.45 15.05
CA GLU A 398 32.12 -50.56 16.01
C GLU A 398 31.21 -50.23 17.21
N THR A 399 29.90 -50.03 16.95
CA THR A 399 28.94 -49.68 18.02
C THR A 399 28.65 -50.84 18.97
N TYR A 400 28.68 -52.08 18.48
CA TYR A 400 28.30 -53.25 19.29
C TYR A 400 29.49 -54.03 19.86
N MET A 401 30.67 -53.93 19.24
CA MET A 401 31.89 -54.57 19.73
C MET A 401 32.81 -53.64 20.53
N GLY A 402 32.61 -52.32 20.44
CA GLY A 402 33.35 -51.34 21.24
C GLY A 402 34.82 -51.16 20.83
N GLU A 403 35.22 -51.65 19.67
CA GLU A 403 36.57 -51.50 19.12
C GLU A 403 36.56 -50.62 17.86
N ASP A 404 37.60 -49.80 17.71
CA ASP A 404 37.81 -48.93 16.54
C ASP A 404 38.38 -49.77 15.38
N LEU A 405 37.55 -50.04 14.39
CA LEU A 405 37.89 -50.85 13.22
C LEU A 405 38.42 -49.99 12.06
N SER A 406 38.77 -48.73 12.32
CA SER A 406 39.16 -47.76 11.29
C SER A 406 40.38 -48.20 10.45
N ALA A 407 41.28 -48.99 11.05
CA ALA A 407 42.50 -49.49 10.42
C ALA A 407 42.30 -50.68 9.47
N ILE A 408 41.12 -51.30 9.42
CA ILE A 408 40.84 -52.45 8.57
C ILE A 408 40.19 -51.98 7.25
N PRO A 409 40.82 -52.18 6.08
CA PRO A 409 40.23 -51.82 4.79
C PRO A 409 38.89 -52.55 4.55
N ASP A 410 37.91 -51.86 3.96
CA ASP A 410 36.53 -52.37 3.82
C ASP A 410 36.41 -53.70 3.07
N ASP A 411 37.37 -54.04 2.21
CA ASP A 411 37.42 -55.30 1.47
C ASP A 411 37.90 -56.49 2.31
N GLN A 412 38.50 -56.23 3.48
CA GLN A 412 38.93 -57.23 4.46
C GLN A 412 37.92 -57.46 5.59
N LEU A 413 36.88 -56.62 5.71
CA LEU A 413 35.76 -56.90 6.60
C LEU A 413 35.03 -58.17 6.11
N PRO A 414 34.56 -59.06 7.02
CA PRO A 414 33.91 -60.30 6.61
C PRO A 414 32.72 -60.00 5.69
N LYS A 415 32.81 -60.46 4.45
CA LYS A 415 31.68 -60.40 3.51
C LYS A 415 30.72 -61.50 3.89
N VAL A 416 29.53 -61.12 4.36
CA VAL A 416 28.46 -62.09 4.67
C VAL A 416 27.92 -62.59 3.34
N THR A 417 28.45 -63.72 2.89
CA THR A 417 28.02 -64.38 1.66
C THR A 417 27.69 -65.83 2.00
N GLU A 418 26.40 -66.14 2.01
CA GLU A 418 25.77 -67.46 2.16
C GLU A 418 25.51 -67.99 3.57
N LEU A 419 24.31 -68.56 3.70
CA LEU A 419 23.72 -69.18 4.89
C LEU A 419 24.64 -70.25 5.47
N GLY A 420 24.89 -70.15 6.78
CA GLY A 420 25.38 -71.26 7.59
C GLY A 420 26.89 -71.50 7.50
N THR A 421 27.69 -70.53 7.94
CA THR A 421 29.03 -70.85 8.46
C THR A 421 29.21 -70.28 9.86
N PHE A 422 29.52 -71.18 10.80
CA PHE A 422 29.86 -70.83 12.17
C PHE A 422 31.24 -70.21 12.18
N LYS A 423 31.36 -68.99 12.71
CA LYS A 423 32.66 -68.47 13.14
C LYS A 423 32.57 -67.97 14.56
N THR A 424 33.54 -68.42 15.35
CA THR A 424 33.75 -67.98 16.72
C THR A 424 34.46 -66.65 16.69
N LEU A 425 33.86 -65.63 17.30
CA LEU A 425 34.54 -64.39 17.65
C LEU A 425 34.60 -64.37 19.18
N ASP A 426 35.82 -64.37 19.75
CA ASP A 426 36.07 -64.41 21.19
C ASP A 426 35.24 -65.47 21.96
N GLY A 427 35.18 -66.68 21.42
CA GLY A 427 34.55 -67.82 22.08
C GLY A 427 33.02 -67.87 22.03
N LYS A 428 32.33 -66.91 21.39
CA LYS A 428 30.88 -66.92 21.19
C LYS A 428 30.52 -67.32 19.76
N GLN A 429 29.48 -68.16 19.59
CA GLN A 429 28.95 -68.48 18.27
C GLN A 429 27.88 -67.47 17.85
N VAL A 430 27.97 -66.99 16.62
CA VAL A 430 27.03 -66.03 16.03
C VAL A 430 26.40 -66.66 14.79
N ILE A 431 25.08 -66.54 14.64
CA ILE A 431 24.36 -67.02 13.45
C ILE A 431 23.69 -65.83 12.75
N ALA A 432 24.02 -65.64 11.48
CA ALA A 432 23.42 -64.64 10.60
C ALA A 432 22.49 -65.31 9.58
N TYR A 433 21.32 -64.72 9.34
CA TYR A 433 20.44 -65.07 8.22
C TYR A 433 20.22 -63.85 7.32
N SER A 434 20.20 -64.08 6.01
CA SER A 434 19.87 -63.07 5.00
C SER A 434 18.68 -63.54 4.15
N ILE A 435 17.69 -62.68 3.93
CA ILE A 435 16.51 -62.96 3.08
C ILE A 435 16.52 -61.96 1.92
N PHE A 436 16.34 -62.45 0.68
CA PHE A 436 16.28 -61.60 -0.52
C PHE A 436 14.87 -61.58 -1.12
N ASP A 437 14.39 -60.41 -1.54
CA ASP A 437 13.26 -60.30 -2.48
C ASP A 437 13.43 -59.10 -3.44
N GLN A 438 12.83 -59.16 -4.64
CA GLN A 438 12.95 -58.11 -5.69
C GLN A 438 11.76 -57.15 -5.68
N VAL A 439 12.01 -55.84 -5.88
CA VAL A 439 10.95 -54.84 -6.07
C VAL A 439 11.29 -53.88 -7.23
N VAL A 440 10.24 -53.42 -7.94
CA VAL A 440 10.29 -52.47 -9.06
C VAL A 440 9.83 -51.09 -8.59
N HIS A 441 10.56 -50.04 -9.00
CA HIS A 441 10.23 -48.65 -8.67
C HIS A 441 10.06 -47.81 -9.93
N VAL A 442 9.12 -46.86 -9.93
CA VAL A 442 8.86 -45.95 -11.06
C VAL A 442 9.27 -44.53 -10.66
N LYS A 443 10.24 -43.96 -11.38
CA LYS A 443 10.63 -42.55 -11.25
C LYS A 443 10.60 -41.93 -12.64
N ASN A 444 9.88 -40.81 -12.81
CA ASN A 444 9.64 -40.16 -14.11
C ASN A 444 9.00 -41.09 -15.16
N GLY A 445 8.04 -41.92 -14.75
CA GLY A 445 7.29 -42.80 -15.67
C GLY A 445 8.06 -44.00 -16.24
N LYS A 446 9.29 -44.29 -15.77
CA LYS A 446 10.06 -45.48 -16.19
C LYS A 446 10.42 -46.38 -15.01
N GLU A 447 10.20 -47.68 -15.15
CA GLU A 447 10.53 -48.71 -14.16
C GLU A 447 12.05 -48.98 -14.09
N LYS A 448 12.60 -49.04 -12.88
CA LYS A 448 13.94 -49.60 -12.60
C LYS A 448 13.86 -50.67 -11.50
N LYS A 449 14.53 -51.80 -11.73
CA LYS A 449 14.66 -52.91 -10.78
C LYS A 449 15.81 -52.63 -9.80
N GLY A 450 15.56 -52.79 -8.50
CA GLY A 450 16.58 -52.73 -7.45
C GLY A 450 16.48 -53.94 -6.52
N ARG A 451 17.60 -54.34 -5.93
CA ARG A 451 17.69 -55.41 -4.92
C ARG A 451 17.95 -54.78 -3.55
N MET A 452 17.29 -55.27 -2.52
CA MET A 452 17.51 -54.88 -1.13
C MET A 452 17.89 -56.12 -0.31
N ASP A 453 18.83 -55.95 0.59
CA ASP A 453 19.33 -56.99 1.48
C ASP A 453 18.93 -56.64 2.92
N VAL A 454 18.31 -57.58 3.63
CA VAL A 454 18.01 -57.45 5.06
C VAL A 454 18.66 -58.62 5.79
N GLU A 455 19.56 -58.32 6.72
CA GLU A 455 20.21 -59.29 7.59
C GLU A 455 19.66 -59.20 9.01
N ILE A 456 19.34 -60.36 9.59
CA ILE A 456 18.97 -60.49 11.00
C ILE A 456 20.00 -61.42 11.64
N LEU A 457 20.69 -60.91 12.67
CA LEU A 457 21.71 -61.62 13.43
C LEU A 457 21.15 -61.98 14.81
N TYR A 458 21.25 -63.26 15.19
CA TYR A 458 20.87 -63.74 16.52
C TYR A 458 22.14 -64.16 17.28
N LEU A 459 22.31 -63.64 18.49
CA LEU A 459 23.38 -64.01 19.41
C LEU A 459 22.80 -64.91 20.49
N GLN A 460 23.32 -66.13 20.60
CA GLN A 460 22.98 -67.05 21.68
C GLN A 460 24.22 -67.28 22.55
N GLU A 461 24.18 -66.84 23.80
CA GLU A 461 25.16 -67.26 24.80
C GLU A 461 24.78 -68.65 25.30
N GLN A 462 25.69 -69.63 25.19
CA GLN A 462 25.58 -70.85 25.99
C GLN A 462 26.20 -70.58 27.36
N LYS A 463 25.50 -71.01 28.43
CA LYS A 463 26.12 -71.22 29.73
C LYS A 463 26.90 -72.52 29.74
#